data_AF-A0A0F9A7K2-F1
#
_entry.id   AF-A0A0F9A7K2-F1
#
_cell.length_a   1.000
_cell.length_b   1.000
_cell.length_c   1.000
_cell.angle_alpha   90.00
_cell.angle_beta   90.00
_cell.angle_gamma   90.00
#
_symmetry.space_group_name_H-M   'P 1'
#
loop_
_entity.id
_entity.type
_entity.pdbx_description
1 polymer ?
#
loop_
_entity_poly.entity_id
_entity_poly.type
_entity_poly.pdbx_seq_one_letter_code
_entity_poly.pdbx_strand_id
1 'polypeptide(L)' 'MGCTTGIKHLVEKFEEHKDSCKSGKTDHNKNLIQRQIDYTDSEIDKLVYELYDLTEDEIRIVEGE' A
#
# COMPACT_ATOMS: atom_id res chain seq x y z
N MET A 1 20.53 3.49 -0.99
CA MET A 1 19.78 4.74 -0.74
C MET A 1 18.54 4.90 -1.62
N GLY A 2 18.31 4.09 -2.68
CA GLY A 2 17.14 4.25 -3.57
C GLY A 2 15.84 3.58 -3.10
N CYS A 3 15.91 2.45 -2.39
CA CYS A 3 14.71 1.66 -2.05
C CYS A 3 13.81 2.31 -0.99
N THR A 4 14.41 3.00 -0.01
CA THR A 4 13.66 3.70 1.06
C THR A 4 12.92 4.93 0.56
N THR A 5 13.41 5.58 -0.51
CA THR A 5 12.74 6.74 -1.14
C THR A 5 11.49 6.32 -1.91
N GLY A 6 11.47 5.11 -2.48
CA GLY A 6 10.31 4.55 -3.19
C GLY A 6 9.15 4.24 -2.25
N ILE A 7 9.41 3.54 -1.14
CA ILE A 7 8.40 3.22 -0.11
C ILE A 7 7.78 4.50 0.45
N LYS A 8 8.61 5.51 0.75
CA LYS A 8 8.14 6.80 1.28
C LYS A 8 7.16 7.50 0.32
N HIS A 9 7.44 7.47 -0.99
CA HIS A 9 6.56 8.04 -2.02
C HIS A 9 5.22 7.30 -2.14
N LEU A 10 5.23 5.96 -2.01
CA LEU A 10 4.01 5.16 -2.10
C LEU A 10 3.10 5.38 -0.88
N VAL A 11 3.70 5.47 0.32
CA VAL A 11 2.97 5.77 1.56
C VAL A 11 2.35 7.17 1.50
N GLU A 12 3.09 8.19 1.05
CA GLU A 12 2.60 9.55 0.92
C GLU A 12 1.40 9.63 -0.06
N LYS A 13 1.50 8.91 -1.19
CA LYS A 13 0.41 8.82 -2.18
C LYS A 13 -0.82 8.07 -1.66
N PHE A 14 -0.63 7.05 -0.82
CA PHE A 14 -1.72 6.32 -0.16
C PHE A 14 -2.49 7.23 0.81
N GLU A 15 -1.78 8.04 1.60
CA GLU A 15 -2.42 8.98 2.53
C GLU A 15 -3.25 10.06 1.79
N GLU A 16 -2.72 10.61 0.69
CA GLU A 16 -3.45 11.57 -0.16
C GLU A 16 -4.75 10.98 -0.73
N HIS A 17 -4.70 9.72 -1.20
CA HIS A 17 -5.88 9.01 -1.71
C HIS A 17 -6.92 8.77 -0.62
N LYS A 18 -6.49 8.39 0.59
CA LYS A 18 -7.36 8.15 1.75
C LYS A 18 -8.09 9.42 2.19
N ASP A 19 -7.42 10.57 2.20
CA ASP A 19 -8.03 11.85 2.53
C ASP A 19 -8.99 12.35 1.43
N SER A 20 -8.66 12.11 0.16
CA SER A 20 -9.58 12.34 -0.97
C SER A 20 -10.88 11.52 -0.88
N CYS A 21 -10.84 10.33 -0.26
CA CYS A 21 -12.01 9.48 -0.06
C CYS A 21 -12.94 10.01 1.06
N LYS A 22 -12.37 10.62 2.10
CA LYS A 22 -13.12 11.22 3.22
C LYS A 22 -13.80 12.54 2.85
N SER A 23 -13.22 13.30 1.93
CA SER A 23 -13.70 14.65 1.55
C SER A 23 -14.96 14.69 0.63
N GLY A 24 -15.63 13.56 0.37
CA GLY A 24 -16.94 13.57 -0.28
C GLY A 24 -16.93 13.45 -1.81
N LYS A 25 -16.33 12.38 -2.35
CA LYS A 25 -16.52 11.97 -3.74
C LYS A 25 -17.60 10.87 -3.82
N THR A 26 -18.43 10.92 -4.87
CA THR A 26 -19.51 9.97 -5.20
C THR A 26 -19.05 8.51 -5.10
N ASP A 27 -19.95 7.57 -4.78
CA ASP A 27 -19.61 6.17 -4.48
C ASP A 27 -18.77 5.46 -5.58
N HIS A 28 -18.94 5.87 -6.83
CA HIS A 28 -18.13 5.38 -7.95
C HIS A 28 -16.65 5.78 -7.85
N ASN A 29 -16.37 7.03 -7.46
CA ASN A 29 -15.00 7.51 -7.26
C ASN A 29 -14.36 6.86 -6.04
N LYS A 30 -15.13 6.60 -4.98
CA LYS A 30 -14.61 5.89 -3.82
C LYS A 30 -14.15 4.48 -4.18
N ASN A 31 -14.90 3.75 -4.99
CA ASN A 31 -14.52 2.40 -5.40
C ASN A 31 -13.27 2.37 -6.28
N LEU A 32 -13.12 3.35 -7.19
CA LEU A 32 -11.90 3.48 -8.01
C LEU A 32 -10.68 3.83 -7.15
N ILE A 33 -10.83 4.78 -6.23
CA ILE A 33 -9.76 5.18 -5.30
C ILE A 33 -9.40 4.03 -4.36
N GLN A 34 -10.39 3.28 -3.87
CA GLN A 34 -10.16 2.11 -3.02
C GLN A 34 -9.33 1.05 -3.76
N ARG A 35 -9.65 0.74 -5.02
CA ARG A 35 -8.83 -0.19 -5.82
C ARG A 35 -7.39 0.27 -6.01
N GLN A 36 -7.18 1.58 -6.14
CA GLN A 36 -5.83 2.15 -6.24
C GLN A 36 -5.08 2.08 -4.91
N ILE A 37 -5.79 2.26 -3.80
CA ILE A 37 -5.28 2.08 -2.43
C ILE A 37 -4.85 0.63 -2.25
N ASP A 38 -5.74 -0.34 -2.53
CA ASP A 38 -5.46 -1.77 -2.36
C ASP A 38 -4.28 -2.23 -3.24
N TYR A 39 -4.20 -1.73 -4.48
CA TYR A 39 -3.05 -1.99 -5.35
C TYR A 39 -1.75 -1.42 -4.76
N THR A 40 -1.80 -0.19 -4.27
CA THR A 40 -0.61 0.47 -3.68
C THR A 40 -0.17 -0.23 -2.40
N ASP A 41 -1.12 -0.70 -1.57
CA ASP A 41 -0.87 -1.47 -0.34
C ASP A 41 -0.08 -2.75 -0.66
N SER A 42 -0.55 -3.54 -1.64
CA SER A 42 0.13 -4.76 -2.06
C SER A 42 1.54 -4.54 -2.63
N GLU A 43 1.78 -3.39 -3.25
CA GLU A 43 3.11 -3.02 -3.76
C GLU A 43 4.03 -2.55 -2.62
N ILE A 44 3.49 -1.93 -1.58
CA ILE A 44 4.24 -1.60 -0.36
C ILE A 44 4.64 -2.88 0.37
N ASP A 45 3.73 -3.85 0.53
CA ASP A 45 4.02 -5.11 1.21
C ASP A 45 5.15 -5.88 0.53
N LYS A 46 5.12 -6.00 -0.81
CA LYS A 46 6.22 -6.61 -1.58
C LYS A 46 7.55 -5.90 -1.36
N LEU A 47 7.56 -4.57 -1.41
CA LEU A 47 8.79 -3.79 -1.20
C LEU A 47 9.31 -3.92 0.24
N VAL A 48 8.42 -4.06 1.22
CA VAL A 48 8.79 -4.34 2.62
C VAL A 48 9.37 -5.75 2.74
N TYR A 49 8.74 -6.75 2.11
CA TYR A 49 9.24 -8.12 2.10
C TYR A 49 10.63 -8.21 1.45
N GLU A 50 10.83 -7.55 0.32
CA GLU A 50 12.13 -7.45 -0.35
C GLU A 50 13.17 -6.69 0.51
N LEU A 51 12.77 -5.66 1.25
CA LEU A 51 13.71 -4.88 2.08
C LEU A 51 14.20 -5.67 3.30
N TYR A 52 13.37 -6.56 3.83
CA TYR A 52 13.70 -7.40 4.97
C TYR A 52 14.09 -8.84 4.58
N ASP A 53 14.19 -9.14 3.28
CA ASP A 53 14.47 -10.49 2.74
C ASP A 53 13.55 -11.57 3.36
N LEU A 54 12.28 -11.23 3.57
CA LEU A 54 11.30 -12.13 4.18
C LEU A 54 10.96 -13.27 3.22
N THR A 55 11.00 -14.49 3.74
CA THR A 55 10.62 -15.71 3.02
C THR A 55 9.10 -15.92 3.04
N GLU A 56 8.57 -16.75 2.13
CA GLU A 56 7.12 -17.07 2.07
C GLU A 56 6.57 -17.58 3.42
N ASP A 57 7.37 -18.34 4.17
CA ASP A 57 7.01 -18.83 5.50
C ASP A 57 6.91 -17.69 6.53
N GLU A 58 7.81 -16.72 6.47
CA GLU A 58 7.78 -15.55 7.37
C GLU A 58 6.65 -14.59 7.00
N ILE A 59 6.34 -14.46 5.71
CA ILE A 59 5.19 -13.69 5.22
C ILE A 59 3.89 -14.30 5.76
N ARG A 60 3.70 -15.63 5.64
CA ARG A 60 2.54 -16.33 6.21
C ARG A 60 2.37 -16.09 7.71
N ILE A 61 3.48 -16.08 8.46
CA ILE A 61 3.46 -15.81 9.91
C ILE A 61 3.00 -14.37 10.20
N VAL A 62 3.43 -13.39 9.40
CA VAL A 62 3.06 -11.98 9.55
C VAL A 62 1.60 -11.74 9.14
N GLU A 63 1.12 -12.39 8.09
CA GLU A 63 -0.26 -12.27 7.61
C GLU A 63 -1.26 -13.13 8.42
N GLY A 64 -0.76 -14.09 9.21
CA GLY A 64 -1.59 -14.95 10.06
C GLY A 64 -2.33 -16.04 9.29
N GLU A 65 -1.82 -16.43 8.12
CA GLU A 65 -2.31 -17.55 7.30
C GLU A 65 -1.72 -18.92 7.72
#